data_AF-A0A2Z5MRC3-F1
#
_entry.id   AF-A0A2Z5MRC3-F1
#
_cell.length_a   1.000
_cell.length_b   1.000
_cell.length_c   1.000
_cell.angle_alpha   90.00
_cell.angle_beta   90.00
_cell.angle_gamma   90.00
#
_symmetry.space_group_name_H-M   'P 1'
#
loop_
_entity.id
_entity.type
_entity.pdbx_description
1 polymer ?
#
loop_
_entity_poly.entity_id
_entity_poly.type
_entity_poly.pdbx_seq_one_letter_code
_entity_poly.pdbx_strand_id
1 'polypeptide(L)'
;MHFNRNSTHIYVESGNVKAYGAEFFNAKTLLAIRRPESIVLFDRNTLANNGVGISALVSTSNISIGPDNLNLTDKQGESLSSGELKIPELISNEFLTLPSNGEVFAVKGSAGLRYLGGGWAGRAITLIFRDAVTVYSGESRNSLFVGNGGKFQASRNAVLVLVYDGAHWIQVAGADARPAVMPQAMVATLPACSKSSIGSTYMVTDATSPQYAKPLTGGGTTTVPAVCDGAKWTAH
;
A
#
# COMPACT_ATOMS: atom_id res chain seq x y z
N MET A 1 -9.61 -41.62 18.94
CA MET A 1 -8.29 -41.38 18.31
C MET A 1 -7.72 -40.12 18.93
N HIS A 2 -6.61 -40.21 19.66
CA HIS A 2 -6.00 -39.07 20.35
C HIS A 2 -4.73 -38.68 19.60
N PHE A 3 -4.71 -37.52 18.98
CA PHE A 3 -3.53 -37.02 18.26
C PHE A 3 -2.65 -36.23 19.24
N ASN A 4 -1.32 -36.38 19.15
CA ASN A 4 -0.38 -35.64 19.97
C ASN A 4 -0.37 -34.17 19.53
N ARG A 5 -0.96 -33.29 20.35
CA ARG A 5 -1.10 -31.86 20.07
C ARG A 5 0.08 -31.00 20.52
N ASN A 6 1.17 -31.59 21.01
CA ASN A 6 2.26 -30.84 21.67
C ASN A 6 3.50 -30.59 20.80
N SER A 7 3.52 -31.04 19.55
CA SER A 7 4.69 -30.88 18.68
C SER A 7 4.56 -29.69 17.72
N THR A 8 5.73 -29.17 17.33
CA THR A 8 5.86 -28.40 16.11
C THR A 8 6.06 -29.37 14.94
N HIS A 9 5.41 -29.18 13.80
CA HIS A 9 5.55 -30.09 12.65
C HIS A 9 6.82 -29.80 11.84
N ILE A 10 7.04 -28.54 11.47
CA ILE A 10 8.15 -28.11 10.63
C ILE A 10 8.99 -27.08 11.39
N TYR A 11 10.27 -27.39 11.57
CA TYR A 11 11.27 -26.46 12.08
C TYR A 11 12.21 -26.02 10.96
N VAL A 12 12.20 -24.74 10.64
CA VAL A 12 13.10 -24.14 9.65
C VAL A 12 14.28 -23.49 10.37
N GLU A 13 15.37 -24.25 10.51
CA GLU A 13 16.60 -23.79 11.13
C GLU A 13 17.53 -23.03 10.19
N SER A 14 17.43 -23.27 8.88
CA SER A 14 18.11 -22.54 7.80
C SER A 14 17.53 -22.94 6.44
N GLY A 15 17.95 -22.25 5.38
CA GLY A 15 17.59 -22.60 4.01
C GLY A 15 16.16 -22.21 3.62
N ASN A 16 15.72 -22.75 2.48
CA ASN A 16 14.44 -22.42 1.85
C ASN A 16 13.46 -23.59 1.98
N VAL A 17 12.21 -23.30 2.28
CA VAL A 17 11.16 -24.30 2.46
C VAL A 17 9.95 -23.95 1.61
N LYS A 18 9.43 -24.95 0.89
CA LYS A 18 8.14 -24.85 0.20
C LYS A 18 7.20 -25.90 0.78
N ALA A 19 6.13 -25.46 1.44
CA ALA A 19 5.02 -26.28 1.89
C ALA A 19 3.82 -25.97 0.98
N TYR A 20 3.47 -26.92 0.12
CA TYR A 20 2.50 -26.71 -0.94
C TYR A 20 1.61 -27.92 -1.13
N GLY A 21 0.29 -27.73 -1.14
CA GLY A 21 -0.66 -28.83 -1.37
C GLY A 21 -0.64 -29.89 -0.27
N ALA A 22 -0.15 -29.55 0.93
CA ALA A 22 0.01 -30.49 2.02
C ALA A 22 -1.13 -30.42 3.04
N GLU A 23 -1.28 -31.48 3.82
CA GLU A 23 -2.26 -31.59 4.88
C GLU A 23 -1.57 -31.60 6.25
N PHE A 24 -1.98 -30.70 7.14
CA PHE A 24 -1.39 -30.53 8.46
C PHE A 24 -2.45 -30.51 9.55
N PHE A 25 -2.39 -31.50 10.45
CA PHE A 25 -3.42 -31.70 11.47
C PHE A 25 -2.84 -31.82 12.88
N ASN A 26 -3.51 -31.20 13.85
CA ASN A 26 -3.25 -31.37 15.29
C ASN A 26 -1.85 -30.90 15.76
N ALA A 27 -1.26 -29.87 15.16
CA ALA A 27 0.01 -29.30 15.63
C ALA A 27 -0.22 -28.22 16.71
N LYS A 28 0.71 -28.08 17.66
CA LYS A 28 0.76 -26.86 18.48
C LYS A 28 1.18 -25.66 17.62
N THR A 29 2.24 -25.87 16.85
CA THR A 29 2.78 -24.91 15.87
C THR A 29 3.05 -25.68 14.59
N LEU A 30 2.47 -25.31 13.46
CA LEU A 30 2.71 -26.05 12.23
C LEU A 30 4.13 -25.78 11.71
N LEU A 31 4.50 -24.52 11.52
CA LEU A 31 5.80 -24.14 10.96
C LEU A 31 6.44 -23.05 11.83
N ALA A 32 7.66 -23.29 12.30
CA ALA A 32 8.44 -22.32 13.08
C ALA A 32 9.71 -21.91 12.33
N ILE A 33 9.94 -20.60 12.21
CA ILE A 33 11.12 -20.01 11.54
C ILE A 33 12.01 -19.32 12.58
N ARG A 34 13.31 -19.68 12.60
CA ARG A 34 14.29 -19.10 13.55
C ARG A 34 15.38 -18.27 12.88
N ARG A 35 15.42 -18.25 11.55
CA ARG A 35 16.43 -17.52 10.79
C ARG A 35 15.77 -16.51 9.85
N PRO A 36 16.17 -15.23 9.91
CA PRO A 36 15.56 -14.20 9.08
C PRO A 36 15.80 -14.42 7.58
N GLU A 37 16.90 -15.08 7.21
CA GLU A 37 17.30 -15.38 5.85
C GLU A 37 16.52 -16.52 5.18
N SER A 38 15.75 -17.31 5.94
CA SER A 38 14.99 -18.43 5.39
C SER A 38 13.84 -17.95 4.51
N ILE A 39 13.80 -18.44 3.26
CA ILE A 39 12.68 -18.18 2.34
C ILE A 39 11.65 -19.29 2.48
N VAL A 40 10.43 -18.94 2.88
CA VAL A 40 9.34 -19.90 3.07
C VAL A 40 8.18 -19.56 2.13
N LEU A 41 7.75 -20.53 1.34
CA LEU A 41 6.49 -20.47 0.61
C LEU A 41 5.50 -21.44 1.25
N PHE A 42 4.37 -20.93 1.72
CA PHE A 42 3.30 -21.69 2.36
C PHE A 42 1.97 -21.42 1.67
N ASP A 43 1.53 -22.34 0.81
CA ASP A 43 0.34 -22.12 -0.02
C ASP A 43 -0.41 -23.41 -0.35
N ARG A 44 -1.72 -23.31 -0.64
CA ARG A 44 -2.59 -24.44 -0.98
C ARG A 44 -2.59 -25.59 0.03
N ASN A 45 -2.34 -25.32 1.30
CA ASN A 45 -2.34 -26.35 2.33
C ASN A 45 -3.71 -26.46 3.00
N THR A 46 -4.07 -27.66 3.44
CA THR A 46 -5.23 -27.90 4.29
C THR A 46 -4.78 -28.05 5.74
N LEU A 47 -5.41 -27.30 6.63
CA LEU A 47 -5.07 -27.18 8.04
C LEU A 47 -6.26 -27.56 8.90
N ALA A 48 -6.07 -28.34 9.96
CA ALA A 48 -7.12 -28.54 10.96
C ALA A 48 -6.55 -28.74 12.36
N ASN A 49 -7.23 -28.18 13.36
CA ASN A 49 -6.93 -28.37 14.79
C ASN A 49 -5.49 -27.96 15.16
N ASN A 50 -4.95 -26.93 14.50
CA ASN A 50 -3.62 -26.40 14.80
C ASN A 50 -3.73 -25.21 15.76
N GLY A 51 -2.78 -25.08 16.70
CA GLY A 51 -2.73 -23.94 17.62
C GLY A 51 -2.27 -22.66 16.92
N VAL A 52 -1.10 -22.72 16.29
CA VAL A 52 -0.52 -21.68 15.43
C VAL A 52 -0.16 -22.31 14.09
N GLY A 53 -0.54 -21.66 12.99
CA GLY A 53 -0.06 -22.06 11.67
C GLY A 53 1.43 -21.76 11.55
N ILE A 54 1.77 -20.49 11.30
CA ILE A 54 3.16 -20.09 11.04
C ILE A 54 3.67 -19.17 12.14
N SER A 55 4.75 -19.56 12.80
CA SER A 55 5.40 -18.79 13.85
C SER A 55 6.74 -18.25 13.39
N ALA A 56 6.82 -16.95 13.12
CA ALA A 56 8.08 -16.25 12.88
C ALA A 56 8.71 -15.86 14.24
N LEU A 57 9.66 -16.67 14.72
CA LEU A 57 10.35 -16.42 16.00
C LEU A 57 11.44 -15.34 15.88
N VAL A 58 11.67 -14.86 14.67
CA VAL A 58 12.59 -13.78 14.32
C VAL A 58 11.93 -12.85 13.31
N SER A 59 12.32 -11.58 13.32
CA SER A 59 11.84 -10.60 12.36
C SER A 59 12.25 -10.97 10.94
N THR A 60 11.29 -11.27 10.08
CA THR A 60 11.53 -11.61 8.68
C THR A 60 10.38 -11.19 7.78
N SER A 61 10.70 -10.94 6.52
CA SER A 61 9.75 -10.76 5.44
C SER A 61 9.89 -11.80 4.33
N ASN A 62 10.70 -12.84 4.55
CA ASN A 62 10.99 -13.86 3.54
C ASN A 62 9.96 -15.00 3.53
N ILE A 63 8.83 -14.82 4.22
CA ILE A 63 7.76 -15.81 4.32
C ILE A 63 6.57 -15.32 3.47
N SER A 64 6.23 -16.08 2.44
CA SER A 64 5.07 -15.87 1.59
C SER A 64 3.98 -16.87 1.98
N ILE A 65 2.84 -16.37 2.44
CA ILE A 65 1.65 -17.16 2.73
C ILE A 65 0.65 -16.88 1.60
N GLY A 66 0.35 -17.89 0.79
CA GLY A 66 -0.60 -17.74 -0.30
C GLY A 66 -2.05 -17.73 0.16
N PRO A 67 -2.97 -17.20 -0.67
CA PRO A 67 -4.38 -17.05 -0.31
C PRO A 67 -5.16 -18.38 -0.32
N ASP A 68 -4.63 -19.43 -0.96
CA ASP A 68 -5.36 -20.67 -1.23
C ASP A 68 -5.27 -21.70 -0.09
N ASN A 69 -4.81 -21.30 1.11
CA ASN A 69 -4.76 -22.20 2.27
C ASN A 69 -6.16 -22.39 2.87
N LEU A 70 -6.58 -23.66 3.05
CA LEU A 70 -7.86 -24.03 3.65
C LEU A 70 -7.68 -24.31 5.14
N ASN A 71 -8.25 -23.48 6.02
CA ASN A 71 -8.24 -23.70 7.46
C ASN A 71 -9.58 -24.26 7.96
N LEU A 72 -9.59 -25.55 8.29
CA LEU A 72 -10.71 -26.31 8.86
C LEU A 72 -10.70 -26.32 10.40
N THR A 73 -9.88 -25.48 11.05
CA THR A 73 -9.86 -25.38 12.52
C THR A 73 -11.10 -24.61 13.00
N ASP A 74 -11.79 -25.15 14.01
CA ASP A 74 -13.03 -24.55 14.57
C ASP A 74 -12.85 -23.13 15.15
N LYS A 75 -11.59 -22.68 15.32
CA LYS A 75 -11.24 -21.32 15.71
C LYS A 75 -11.20 -20.36 14.51
N GLN A 76 -12.37 -20.08 13.94
CA GLN A 76 -12.47 -19.11 12.86
C GLN A 76 -12.08 -17.69 13.35
N GLY A 77 -11.23 -17.00 12.59
CA GLY A 77 -10.87 -15.59 12.84
C GLY A 77 -9.53 -15.32 13.56
N GLU A 78 -8.84 -16.35 14.07
CA GLU A 78 -7.46 -16.18 14.56
C GLU A 78 -6.48 -16.03 13.38
N SER A 79 -5.42 -15.23 13.56
CA SER A 79 -4.37 -15.06 12.55
C SER A 79 -3.68 -16.40 12.26
N LEU A 80 -3.52 -16.75 10.99
CA LEU A 80 -2.79 -17.95 10.58
C LEU A 80 -1.30 -17.88 10.98
N SER A 81 -0.76 -16.67 11.13
CA SER A 81 0.61 -16.43 11.56
C SER A 81 0.70 -15.68 12.88
N SER A 82 1.79 -15.90 13.62
CA SER A 82 2.14 -15.19 14.84
C SER A 82 3.61 -14.78 14.85
N GLY A 83 3.95 -13.79 15.69
CA GLY A 83 5.33 -13.34 15.90
C GLY A 83 5.74 -12.20 14.97
N GLU A 84 7.02 -12.16 14.61
CA GLU A 84 7.67 -11.02 13.96
C GLU A 84 7.62 -11.08 12.41
N LEU A 85 6.54 -11.62 11.85
CA LEU A 85 6.34 -11.65 10.40
C LEU A 85 6.04 -10.24 9.88
N LYS A 86 6.81 -9.80 8.88
CA LYS A 86 6.67 -8.48 8.25
C LYS A 86 6.37 -8.62 6.77
N ILE A 87 5.65 -7.65 6.22
CA ILE A 87 5.53 -7.48 4.77
C ILE A 87 6.93 -7.12 4.22
N PRO A 88 7.34 -7.65 3.06
CA PRO A 88 8.61 -7.25 2.42
C PRO A 88 8.70 -5.74 2.24
N GLU A 89 9.80 -5.16 2.73
CA GLU A 89 10.07 -3.72 2.62
C GLU A 89 11.13 -3.47 1.53
N LEU A 90 10.77 -2.62 0.56
CA LEU A 90 11.62 -2.18 -0.53
C LEU A 90 12.07 -0.75 -0.26
N ILE A 91 13.33 -0.45 -0.48
CA ILE A 91 13.85 0.92 -0.37
C ILE A 91 13.63 1.63 -1.69
N SER A 92 12.83 2.69 -1.70
CA SER A 92 12.51 3.52 -2.87
C SER A 92 13.77 3.94 -3.62
N ASN A 93 13.75 3.78 -4.93
CA ASN A 93 14.77 4.19 -5.88
C ASN A 93 14.08 4.39 -7.23
N GLU A 94 14.74 5.01 -8.21
CA GLU A 94 14.15 5.22 -9.54
C GLU A 94 13.74 3.88 -10.18
N PHE A 95 14.57 2.85 -9.99
CA PHE A 95 14.32 1.48 -10.41
C PHE A 95 14.30 0.55 -9.19
N LEU A 96 13.22 -0.22 -9.02
CA LEU A 96 13.15 -1.30 -8.03
C LEU A 96 12.93 -2.64 -8.70
N THR A 97 13.60 -3.67 -8.22
CA THR A 97 13.31 -5.05 -8.63
C THR A 97 12.41 -5.70 -7.60
N LEU A 98 11.22 -6.13 -8.02
CA LEU A 98 10.32 -6.88 -7.15
C LEU A 98 10.82 -8.33 -7.02
N PRO A 99 10.78 -8.92 -5.82
CA PRO A 99 10.89 -10.36 -5.65
C PRO A 99 9.86 -11.09 -6.53
N SER A 100 10.21 -12.30 -6.96
CA SER A 100 9.29 -13.13 -7.76
C SER A 100 8.10 -13.66 -6.94
N ASN A 101 8.23 -13.68 -5.62
CA ASN A 101 7.19 -14.05 -4.68
C ASN A 101 6.54 -12.83 -4.03
N GLY A 102 5.28 -12.97 -3.66
CA GLY A 102 4.52 -11.94 -2.96
C GLY A 102 3.77 -10.98 -3.89
N GLU A 103 2.67 -10.48 -3.35
CA GLU A 103 1.74 -9.57 -4.03
C GLU A 103 1.65 -8.22 -3.30
N VAL A 104 2.13 -8.13 -2.06
CA VAL A 104 2.08 -6.90 -1.24
C VAL A 104 3.47 -6.55 -0.76
N PHE A 105 3.89 -5.32 -1.01
CA PHE A 105 5.21 -4.80 -0.65
C PHE A 105 5.07 -3.45 0.05
N ALA A 106 5.82 -3.24 1.13
CA ALA A 106 6.02 -1.93 1.69
C ALA A 106 7.13 -1.21 0.92
N VAL A 107 6.99 0.11 0.69
CA VAL A 107 8.02 0.94 0.04
C VAL A 107 8.43 2.05 1.00
N LYS A 108 9.73 2.19 1.28
CA LYS A 108 10.28 3.15 2.25
C LYS A 108 11.34 4.04 1.62
N GLY A 109 11.46 5.28 2.07
CA GLY A 109 12.38 6.27 1.51
C GLY A 109 11.68 7.35 0.70
N SER A 110 12.44 8.30 0.16
CA SER A 110 11.93 9.50 -0.50
C SER A 110 12.36 9.65 -1.95
N ALA A 111 13.09 8.66 -2.50
CA ALA A 111 13.52 8.72 -3.89
C ALA A 111 12.32 8.52 -4.81
N GLY A 112 12.29 9.24 -5.93
CA GLY A 112 11.27 9.06 -6.95
C GLY A 112 11.29 7.64 -7.51
N LEU A 113 10.13 7.08 -7.81
CA LEU A 113 9.98 5.73 -8.37
C LEU A 113 9.44 5.84 -9.79
N ARG A 114 10.10 5.20 -10.77
CA ARG A 114 9.70 5.26 -12.19
C ARG A 114 9.59 3.88 -12.83
N TYR A 115 10.39 2.92 -12.38
CA TYR A 115 10.48 1.60 -12.98
C TYR A 115 10.36 0.50 -11.92
N LEU A 116 9.65 -0.57 -12.27
CA LEU A 116 9.56 -1.81 -11.48
C LEU A 116 9.97 -3.02 -12.33
N GLY A 117 11.06 -3.67 -11.97
CA GLY A 117 11.44 -4.98 -12.51
C GLY A 117 10.66 -6.14 -11.86
N GLY A 118 10.64 -7.28 -12.54
CA GLY A 118 10.02 -8.52 -12.01
C GLY A 118 8.57 -8.77 -12.47
N GLY A 119 8.08 -8.03 -13.47
CA GLY A 119 6.75 -8.23 -14.04
C GLY A 119 6.66 -9.42 -15.01
N TRP A 120 5.51 -10.07 -15.04
CA TRP A 120 5.03 -10.94 -16.12
C TRP A 120 3.58 -10.57 -16.42
N ALA A 121 3.11 -10.80 -17.65
CA ALA A 121 1.79 -10.36 -18.07
C ALA A 121 0.70 -10.88 -17.12
N GLY A 122 -0.14 -9.97 -16.62
CA GLY A 122 -1.20 -10.24 -15.65
C GLY A 122 -0.77 -10.23 -14.18
N ARG A 123 0.52 -10.03 -13.85
CA ARG A 123 0.96 -9.94 -12.46
C ARG A 123 0.34 -8.71 -11.79
N ALA A 124 -0.37 -8.92 -10.69
CA ALA A 124 -0.89 -7.86 -9.83
C ALA A 124 -0.04 -7.70 -8.57
N ILE A 125 0.19 -6.46 -8.14
CA ILE A 125 0.83 -6.14 -6.87
C ILE A 125 0.16 -4.96 -6.18
N THR A 126 0.41 -4.84 -4.88
CA THR A 126 0.04 -3.71 -4.03
C THR A 126 1.32 -3.15 -3.40
N LEU A 127 1.56 -1.85 -3.59
CA LEU A 127 2.59 -1.09 -2.89
C LEU A 127 1.98 -0.29 -1.76
N ILE A 128 2.54 -0.40 -0.56
CA ILE A 128 2.16 0.39 0.62
C ILE A 128 3.33 1.31 0.98
N PHE A 129 3.17 2.61 0.79
CA PHE A 129 4.26 3.57 1.01
C PHE A 129 4.40 3.92 2.49
N ARG A 130 5.58 3.75 3.07
CA ARG A 130 5.91 4.11 4.46
C ARG A 130 6.33 5.57 4.59
N ASP A 131 6.85 6.14 3.51
CA ASP A 131 7.31 7.52 3.42
C ASP A 131 6.71 8.21 2.19
N ALA A 132 6.89 9.52 2.09
CA ALA A 132 6.40 10.26 0.94
C ALA A 132 7.28 9.99 -0.29
N VAL A 133 6.66 9.52 -1.37
CA VAL A 133 7.32 9.15 -2.63
C VAL A 133 6.52 9.71 -3.79
N THR A 134 7.20 10.31 -4.78
CA THR A 134 6.55 10.60 -6.06
C THR A 134 6.81 9.44 -7.02
N VAL A 135 5.73 8.86 -7.52
CA VAL A 135 5.76 7.84 -8.57
C VAL A 135 5.51 8.51 -9.91
N TYR A 136 6.40 8.28 -10.87
CA TYR A 136 6.39 8.91 -12.18
C TYR A 136 5.98 7.92 -13.26
N SER A 137 5.13 8.37 -14.19
CA SER A 137 4.88 7.59 -15.39
C SER A 137 6.07 7.62 -16.35
N GLY A 138 6.19 6.59 -17.19
CA GLY A 138 7.11 6.55 -18.32
C GLY A 138 6.62 5.62 -19.43
N GLU A 139 7.30 5.60 -20.56
CA GLU A 139 6.88 4.84 -21.76
C GLU A 139 7.77 3.61 -22.05
N SER A 140 8.92 3.49 -21.38
CA SER A 140 9.85 2.38 -21.58
C SER A 140 9.38 1.10 -20.88
N ARG A 141 9.92 -0.05 -21.27
CA ARG A 141 9.63 -1.33 -20.59
C ARG A 141 9.89 -1.22 -19.08
N ASN A 142 9.04 -1.86 -18.28
CA ASN A 142 9.01 -1.83 -16.83
C ASN A 142 8.69 -0.45 -16.23
N SER A 143 8.36 0.57 -17.03
CA SER A 143 7.89 1.83 -16.49
C SER A 143 6.55 1.65 -15.80
N LEU A 144 6.30 2.56 -14.85
CA LEU A 144 5.01 2.72 -14.23
C LEU A 144 4.12 3.59 -15.14
N PHE A 145 2.83 3.34 -15.12
CA PHE A 145 1.80 4.14 -15.79
C PHE A 145 0.72 4.48 -14.76
N VAL A 146 0.86 5.63 -14.12
CA VAL A 146 0.05 6.07 -12.97
C VAL A 146 -0.76 7.32 -13.30
N GLY A 147 -1.95 7.46 -12.71
CA GLY A 147 -2.82 8.63 -12.94
C GLY A 147 -3.07 8.92 -14.43
N ASN A 148 -3.28 7.87 -15.24
CA ASN A 148 -3.43 7.95 -16.70
C ASN A 148 -2.24 8.61 -17.44
N GLY A 149 -1.01 8.29 -17.03
CA GLY A 149 0.22 8.82 -17.65
C GLY A 149 0.82 10.03 -16.94
N GLY A 150 0.30 10.39 -15.76
CA GLY A 150 0.78 11.49 -14.92
C GLY A 150 1.76 11.05 -13.83
N LYS A 151 1.55 11.56 -12.62
CA LYS A 151 2.31 11.24 -11.41
C LYS A 151 1.35 10.83 -10.29
N PHE A 152 1.80 9.94 -9.41
CA PHE A 152 1.10 9.58 -8.18
C PHE A 152 1.93 10.06 -6.99
N GLN A 153 1.32 10.87 -6.12
CA GLN A 153 2.00 11.44 -4.96
C GLN A 153 1.67 10.63 -3.72
N ALA A 154 2.47 9.60 -3.48
CA ALA A 154 2.33 8.77 -2.30
C ALA A 154 2.68 9.58 -1.04
N SER A 155 1.75 9.66 -0.10
CA SER A 155 2.03 10.03 1.28
C SER A 155 2.22 8.77 2.13
N ARG A 156 2.60 8.93 3.40
CA ARG A 156 2.70 7.81 4.34
C ARG A 156 1.36 7.05 4.41
N ASN A 157 1.44 5.73 4.27
CA ASN A 157 0.36 4.76 4.15
C ASN A 157 -0.50 4.86 2.88
N ALA A 158 -0.07 5.60 1.86
CA ALA A 158 -0.70 5.53 0.55
C ALA A 158 -0.57 4.13 -0.04
N VAL A 159 -1.57 3.74 -0.82
CA VAL A 159 -1.65 2.42 -1.46
C VAL A 159 -1.76 2.60 -2.96
N LEU A 160 -0.94 1.86 -3.70
CA LEU A 160 -0.97 1.80 -5.16
C LEU A 160 -1.05 0.35 -5.61
N VAL A 161 -2.10 0.01 -6.37
CA VAL A 161 -2.30 -1.32 -6.95
C VAL A 161 -1.95 -1.25 -8.43
N LEU A 162 -1.06 -2.14 -8.85
CA LEU A 162 -0.50 -2.17 -10.19
C LEU A 162 -0.74 -3.54 -10.82
N VAL A 163 -0.97 -3.56 -12.13
CA VAL A 163 -0.99 -4.78 -12.95
C VAL A 163 0.02 -4.62 -14.08
N TYR A 164 0.88 -5.63 -14.28
CA TYR A 164 1.81 -5.64 -15.39
C TYR A 164 1.13 -6.14 -16.66
N ASP A 165 1.11 -5.33 -17.73
CA ASP A 165 0.39 -5.65 -18.98
C ASP A 165 1.24 -6.47 -19.99
N GLY A 166 2.52 -6.72 -19.67
CA GLY A 166 3.49 -7.33 -20.56
C GLY A 166 4.68 -6.41 -20.88
N ALA A 167 4.49 -5.11 -20.80
CA ALA A 167 5.51 -4.08 -21.02
C ALA A 167 5.61 -3.08 -19.86
N HIS A 168 4.49 -2.69 -19.26
CA HIS A 168 4.37 -1.61 -18.29
C HIS A 168 3.58 -2.05 -17.05
N TRP A 169 3.77 -1.33 -15.95
CA TRP A 169 2.98 -1.48 -14.73
C TRP A 169 1.87 -0.45 -14.69
N ILE A 170 0.65 -0.88 -14.94
CA ILE A 170 -0.53 -0.03 -15.03
C ILE A 170 -1.18 0.10 -13.65
N GLN A 171 -1.43 1.34 -13.22
CA GLN A 171 -2.26 1.59 -12.05
C GLN A 171 -3.70 1.17 -12.33
N VAL A 172 -4.20 0.23 -11.53
CA VAL A 172 -5.60 -0.22 -11.57
C VAL A 172 -6.39 0.25 -10.36
N ALA A 173 -5.72 0.58 -9.26
CA ALA A 173 -6.30 1.29 -8.14
C ALA A 173 -5.21 2.08 -7.42
N GLY A 174 -5.62 3.15 -6.74
CA GLY A 174 -4.76 3.85 -5.81
C GLY A 174 -5.58 4.85 -5.03
N ALA A 175 -5.46 4.81 -3.71
CA ALA A 175 -5.95 5.88 -2.87
C ALA A 175 -4.73 6.74 -2.55
N ASP A 176 -4.70 7.95 -3.10
CA ASP A 176 -3.84 8.99 -2.55
C ASP A 176 -4.24 9.13 -1.08
N ALA A 177 -3.36 8.80 -0.13
CA ALA A 177 -3.73 8.81 1.29
C ALA A 177 -4.04 10.22 1.83
N ARG A 178 -4.12 11.24 0.97
CA ARG A 178 -4.89 12.45 1.24
C ARG A 178 -5.56 12.93 -0.06
N PRO A 179 -6.84 13.35 -0.04
CA PRO A 179 -7.27 14.35 -1.02
C PRO A 179 -6.29 15.51 -0.93
N ALA A 180 -5.81 16.03 -2.07
CA ALA A 180 -4.93 17.18 -2.10
C ALA A 180 -5.43 18.21 -1.09
N VAL A 181 -4.64 18.47 -0.04
CA VAL A 181 -5.03 19.43 1.00
C VAL A 181 -5.33 20.71 0.25
N MET A 182 -6.59 21.16 0.33
CA MET A 182 -7.01 22.37 -0.38
C MET A 182 -6.03 23.49 0.00
N PRO A 183 -5.33 24.09 -0.99
CA PRO A 183 -4.25 25.02 -0.71
C PRO A 183 -4.78 26.18 0.15
N GLN A 184 -4.02 26.54 1.19
CA GLN A 184 -4.40 27.62 2.10
C GLN A 184 -3.85 28.95 1.60
N ALA A 185 -4.65 30.01 1.73
CA ALA A 185 -4.26 31.36 1.36
C ALA A 185 -4.97 32.40 2.24
N MET A 186 -4.43 33.60 2.31
CA MET A 186 -5.20 34.78 2.69
C MET A 186 -5.91 35.34 1.45
N VAL A 187 -6.99 36.11 1.61
CA VAL A 187 -7.69 36.76 0.49
C VAL A 187 -6.71 37.60 -0.35
N ALA A 188 -5.77 38.29 0.30
CA ALA A 188 -4.75 39.11 -0.36
C ALA A 188 -3.70 38.31 -1.16
N THR A 189 -3.54 37.01 -0.87
CA THR A 189 -2.56 36.14 -1.53
C THR A 189 -3.20 35.15 -2.51
N LEU A 190 -4.51 35.21 -2.72
CA LEU A 190 -5.18 34.40 -3.72
C LEU A 190 -4.66 34.75 -5.12
N PRO A 191 -4.40 33.76 -5.99
CA PRO A 191 -4.05 34.05 -7.37
C PRO A 191 -5.23 34.72 -8.09
N ALA A 192 -4.97 35.39 -9.22
CA ALA A 192 -6.05 36.00 -10.00
C ALA A 192 -7.11 34.95 -10.41
N CYS A 193 -8.37 35.21 -10.07
CA CYS A 193 -9.49 34.42 -10.57
C CYS A 193 -9.88 34.92 -11.96
N SER A 194 -9.92 34.01 -12.94
CA SER A 194 -10.27 34.30 -14.32
C SER A 194 -10.97 33.08 -14.95
N LYS A 195 -11.45 33.21 -16.18
CA LYS A 195 -12.08 32.11 -16.91
C LYS A 195 -11.20 30.85 -17.01
N SER A 196 -9.87 30.99 -16.98
CA SER A 196 -8.95 29.86 -17.04
C SER A 196 -8.74 29.15 -15.69
N SER A 197 -9.22 29.71 -14.59
CA SER A 197 -9.09 29.15 -13.23
C SER A 197 -10.44 28.83 -12.57
N ILE A 198 -11.55 28.83 -13.31
CA ILE A 198 -12.88 28.43 -12.83
C ILE A 198 -12.81 27.07 -12.12
N GLY A 199 -13.44 26.97 -10.96
CA GLY A 199 -13.51 25.72 -10.18
C GLY A 199 -12.25 25.41 -9.37
N SER A 200 -11.19 26.24 -9.48
CA SER A 200 -10.07 26.17 -8.54
C SER A 200 -10.57 26.42 -7.11
N THR A 201 -10.00 25.69 -6.15
CA THR A 201 -10.42 25.77 -4.74
C THR A 201 -9.25 26.12 -3.82
N TYR A 202 -9.51 26.97 -2.83
CA TYR A 202 -8.58 27.35 -1.78
C TYR A 202 -9.29 27.36 -0.42
N MET A 203 -8.56 27.08 0.65
CA MET A 203 -9.03 27.28 2.01
C MET A 203 -8.54 28.66 2.48
N VAL A 204 -9.42 29.64 2.53
CA VAL A 204 -9.08 31.01 2.91
C VAL A 204 -9.14 31.16 4.42
N THR A 205 -8.10 31.68 5.07
CA THR A 205 -7.97 31.70 6.54
C THR A 205 -8.27 33.05 7.20
N ASP A 206 -8.49 34.10 6.41
CA ASP A 206 -8.68 35.48 6.89
C ASP A 206 -9.94 36.14 6.33
N ALA A 207 -11.00 35.37 6.03
CA ALA A 207 -12.22 35.93 5.50
C ALA A 207 -12.97 36.76 6.56
N THR A 208 -13.47 37.94 6.16
CA THR A 208 -14.31 38.82 6.97
C THR A 208 -15.77 38.59 6.61
N SER A 209 -16.57 38.03 7.53
CA SER A 209 -18.01 37.81 7.37
C SER A 209 -18.41 37.15 6.03
N PRO A 210 -17.84 35.97 5.68
CA PRO A 210 -18.10 35.33 4.40
C PRO A 210 -19.59 34.97 4.24
N GLN A 211 -20.13 35.18 3.05
CA GLN A 211 -21.48 34.78 2.66
C GLN A 211 -21.40 33.85 1.45
N TYR A 212 -22.17 32.76 1.48
CA TYR A 212 -22.18 31.77 0.41
C TYR A 212 -22.42 32.41 -0.97
N ALA A 213 -21.60 32.04 -1.95
CA ALA A 213 -21.60 32.55 -3.32
C ALA A 213 -21.43 34.09 -3.43
N LYS A 214 -20.85 34.74 -2.41
CA LYS A 214 -20.46 36.16 -2.46
C LYS A 214 -18.94 36.30 -2.54
N PRO A 215 -18.44 37.39 -3.15
CA PRO A 215 -17.00 37.67 -3.19
C PRO A 215 -16.38 37.73 -1.80
N LEU A 216 -15.20 37.14 -1.66
CA LEU A 216 -14.46 37.17 -0.40
C LEU A 216 -13.88 38.56 -0.12
N THR A 217 -13.92 38.95 1.15
CA THR A 217 -13.25 40.14 1.69
C THR A 217 -12.28 39.67 2.77
N GLY A 218 -11.02 40.12 2.73
CA GLY A 218 -9.99 39.73 3.69
C GLY A 218 -10.01 40.50 5.00
N GLY A 219 -9.05 40.22 5.88
CA GLY A 219 -8.83 40.95 7.14
C GLY A 219 -9.60 40.42 8.36
N GLY A 220 -10.24 39.26 8.25
CA GLY A 220 -10.98 38.61 9.33
C GLY A 220 -10.21 37.44 9.92
N THR A 221 -10.91 36.60 10.69
CA THR A 221 -10.35 35.40 11.33
C THR A 221 -11.12 34.12 10.94
N THR A 222 -12.06 34.23 10.00
CA THR A 222 -12.90 33.09 9.60
C THR A 222 -12.22 32.30 8.49
N THR A 223 -12.12 30.99 8.70
CA THR A 223 -11.65 30.04 7.68
C THR A 223 -12.83 29.56 6.84
N VAL A 224 -12.75 29.67 5.51
CA VAL A 224 -13.83 29.29 4.59
C VAL A 224 -13.28 28.71 3.28
N PRO A 225 -13.92 27.68 2.71
CA PRO A 225 -13.66 27.26 1.34
C PRO A 225 -13.94 28.40 0.35
N ALA A 226 -13.05 28.57 -0.61
CA ALA A 226 -13.13 29.57 -1.67
C ALA A 226 -13.13 28.87 -3.02
N VAL A 227 -14.02 29.28 -3.91
CA VAL A 227 -14.08 28.78 -5.29
C VAL A 227 -13.99 29.96 -6.26
N CYS A 228 -13.17 29.83 -7.30
CA CYS A 228 -13.12 30.80 -8.39
C CYS A 228 -14.32 30.59 -9.34
N ASP A 229 -15.16 31.62 -9.50
CA ASP A 229 -16.33 31.61 -10.39
C ASP A 229 -16.03 32.04 -11.84
N GLY A 230 -14.76 32.37 -12.11
CA GLY A 230 -14.27 32.87 -13.40
C GLY A 230 -14.04 34.36 -13.47
N ALA A 231 -14.41 35.10 -12.42
CA ALA A 231 -14.13 36.51 -12.26
C ALA A 231 -13.68 36.87 -10.83
N LYS A 232 -14.19 36.16 -9.81
CA LYS A 232 -13.95 36.44 -8.40
C LYS A 232 -13.82 35.13 -7.60
N TRP A 233 -13.09 35.22 -6.49
CA TRP A 233 -13.12 34.20 -5.47
C TRP A 233 -14.35 34.40 -4.59
N THR A 234 -15.18 33.36 -4.48
CA THR A 234 -16.42 33.39 -3.70
C THR A 234 -16.37 32.37 -2.56
N ALA A 235 -17.03 32.68 -1.45
CA ALA A 235 -17.14 31.75 -0.32
C ALA A 235 -18.08 30.59 -0.67
N HIS A 236 -17.74 29.38 -0.24
CA HIS A 236 -18.51 28.16 -0.45
C HIS A 236 -18.65 27.35 0.85
#